data_AF-A0A355CDI6-F1
#
_entry.id   AF-A0A355CDI6-F1
#
_cell.length_a   1.000
_cell.length_b   1.000
_cell.length_c   1.000
_cell.angle_alpha   90.00
_cell.angle_beta   90.00
_cell.angle_gamma   90.00
#
_symmetry.space_group_name_H-M   'P 1'
#
loop_
_entity.id
_entity.type
_entity.pdbx_description
1 polymer ?
#
loop_
_entity_poly.entity_id
_entity_poly.type
_entity_poly.pdbx_seq_one_letter_code
_entity_poly.pdbx_strand_id
1 'polypeptide(L)'
;MTTKPSRLITEILAIVLTLFGAAACSTTTVSTSETQPVASTSNNSATSPVTTASSLTASAPKNSQSAIPTNFNCVQQSNGWATVAQRGNAVSQNPLLTWNSTEFGDEWTPEQRCQTVSKRLTEVVAKNGGKLAKLDLTTGKVDNGYTVICVVTAGQKSCDRQNMLFTLNKQNSQTPGEILVKITNFAKGAASNSTTAESGYIPQFIPLETLVNRSLGKDSGF
;
A
#
# COMPACT_ATOMS: atom_id res chain seq x y z
N MET A 1 9.72 -62.86 11.74
CA MET A 1 8.63 -62.72 12.73
C MET A 1 7.70 -61.66 12.21
N THR A 2 6.47 -62.09 11.91
CA THR A 2 5.48 -61.42 11.09
C THR A 2 4.36 -60.93 11.99
N THR A 3 4.06 -59.64 12.00
CA THR A 3 2.75 -59.13 12.45
C THR A 3 2.40 -57.80 11.76
N LYS A 4 1.55 -57.92 10.73
CA LYS A 4 0.46 -56.98 10.40
C LYS A 4 -0.83 -57.85 10.50
N PRO A 5 -2.07 -57.34 10.47
CA PRO A 5 -2.57 -55.95 10.51
C PRO A 5 -3.75 -55.77 11.48
N SER A 6 -4.31 -54.55 11.61
CA SER A 6 -5.78 -54.35 11.66
C SER A 6 -6.18 -52.89 11.53
N ARG A 7 -7.26 -52.69 10.77
CA ARG A 7 -7.93 -51.43 10.40
C ARG A 7 -9.04 -51.09 11.41
N LEU A 8 -9.32 -49.79 11.57
CA LEU A 8 -10.62 -49.19 11.92
C LEU A 8 -10.54 -47.77 11.32
N ILE A 9 -11.15 -47.38 10.20
CA ILE A 9 -12.57 -47.25 9.86
C ILE A 9 -13.42 -46.72 11.01
N THR A 10 -13.58 -45.40 11.05
CA THR A 10 -14.81 -44.75 11.54
C THR A 10 -15.07 -43.52 10.69
N GLU A 11 -16.04 -43.64 9.78
CA GLU A 11 -16.68 -42.50 9.15
C GLU A 11 -17.54 -41.76 10.18
N ILE A 12 -17.49 -40.42 10.20
CA ILE A 12 -18.46 -39.59 10.92
C ILE A 12 -19.11 -38.64 9.92
N LEU A 13 -20.32 -39.06 9.56
CA LEU A 13 -21.52 -38.31 9.16
C LEU A 13 -21.40 -36.79 9.03
N ALA A 14 -21.58 -36.28 7.81
CA ALA A 14 -21.89 -34.89 7.54
C ALA A 14 -23.30 -34.54 8.02
N ILE A 15 -23.42 -33.52 8.88
CA ILE A 15 -24.71 -32.89 9.19
C ILE A 15 -24.79 -31.59 8.39
N VAL A 16 -25.59 -31.64 7.33
CA VAL A 16 -26.04 -30.47 6.56
C VAL A 16 -27.24 -29.89 7.30
N LEU A 17 -27.11 -28.69 7.86
CA LEU A 17 -28.23 -27.88 8.34
C LEU A 17 -28.29 -26.60 7.52
N THR A 18 -29.13 -26.60 6.47
CA THR A 18 -29.48 -25.41 5.71
C THR A 18 -30.57 -24.64 6.45
N LEU A 19 -30.22 -23.48 7.02
CA LEU A 19 -31.21 -22.48 7.45
C LEU A 19 -31.28 -21.40 6.37
N PHE A 20 -32.38 -21.44 5.61
CA PHE A 20 -32.80 -20.35 4.72
C PHE A 20 -33.38 -19.22 5.59
N GLY A 21 -32.63 -18.14 5.75
CA GLY A 21 -33.12 -16.88 6.31
C GLY A 21 -33.41 -15.90 5.17
N ALA A 22 -34.68 -15.73 4.81
CA ALA A 22 -35.13 -14.71 3.89
C ALA A 22 -35.04 -13.33 4.56
N ALA A 23 -34.16 -12.45 4.06
CA ALA A 23 -34.14 -11.05 4.41
C ALA A 23 -35.13 -10.29 3.51
N ALA A 24 -36.24 -9.82 4.08
CA ALA A 24 -37.15 -8.90 3.41
C ALA A 24 -36.54 -7.49 3.44
N CYS A 25 -36.32 -6.90 2.25
CA CYS A 25 -35.96 -5.49 2.10
C CYS A 25 -37.17 -4.61 2.43
N SER A 26 -37.04 -3.75 3.44
CA SER A 26 -37.94 -2.61 3.65
C SER A 26 -37.30 -1.37 3.02
N THR A 27 -37.87 -0.91 1.92
CA THR A 27 -37.56 0.38 1.28
C THR A 27 -38.33 1.48 2.00
N THR A 28 -37.62 2.35 2.73
CA THR A 28 -38.22 3.58 3.27
C THR A 28 -38.23 4.64 2.18
N THR A 29 -39.42 4.89 1.64
CA THR A 29 -39.74 6.05 0.81
C THR A 29 -39.74 7.31 1.67
N VAL A 30 -38.89 8.28 1.33
CA VAL A 30 -38.94 9.64 1.88
C VAL A 30 -39.82 10.50 0.98
N SER A 31 -40.94 10.95 1.52
CA SER A 31 -41.77 12.02 0.98
C SER A 31 -41.27 13.37 1.49
N THR A 32 -41.04 14.33 0.60
CA THR A 32 -41.11 15.76 0.91
C THR A 32 -41.77 16.46 -0.27
N SER A 33 -42.98 16.97 0.00
CA SER A 33 -43.75 17.84 -0.88
C SER A 33 -43.60 19.29 -0.42
N GLU A 34 -43.79 20.21 -1.38
CA GLU A 34 -44.28 21.60 -1.21
C GLU A 34 -43.26 22.64 -0.68
N THR A 35 -43.16 23.89 -1.16
CA THR A 35 -44.09 24.76 -1.94
C THR A 35 -43.28 25.91 -2.61
N GLN A 36 -43.66 26.33 -3.82
CA GLN A 36 -43.32 27.65 -4.40
C GLN A 36 -44.24 28.76 -3.83
N PRO A 37 -43.86 30.05 -3.86
CA PRO A 37 -44.52 30.93 -4.84
C PRO A 37 -43.67 32.07 -5.45
N VAL A 38 -43.82 32.20 -6.77
CA VAL A 38 -44.23 33.39 -7.58
C VAL A 38 -43.69 34.82 -7.28
N ALA A 39 -42.89 35.30 -8.25
CA ALA A 39 -42.79 36.63 -8.90
C ALA A 39 -42.52 37.94 -8.12
N SER A 40 -41.57 38.75 -8.62
CA SER A 40 -41.85 40.06 -9.28
C SER A 40 -40.60 40.73 -9.88
N THR A 41 -40.80 41.34 -11.04
CA THR A 41 -39.91 42.10 -11.93
C THR A 41 -39.57 43.50 -11.39
N SER A 42 -38.35 44.03 -11.63
CA SER A 42 -38.15 45.37 -12.22
C SER A 42 -36.67 45.68 -12.54
N ASN A 43 -36.50 46.37 -13.66
CA ASN A 43 -35.26 46.83 -14.29
C ASN A 43 -34.64 48.03 -13.56
N ASN A 44 -33.33 48.27 -13.74
CA ASN A 44 -32.80 49.59 -14.14
C ASN A 44 -31.31 49.52 -14.53
N SER A 45 -31.04 50.10 -15.71
CA SER A 45 -29.72 50.33 -16.32
C SER A 45 -29.02 51.55 -15.72
N ALA A 46 -27.70 51.48 -15.50
CA ALA A 46 -26.82 52.65 -15.52
C ALA A 46 -25.34 52.24 -15.67
N THR A 47 -24.85 52.43 -16.90
CA THR A 47 -23.58 53.05 -17.35
C THR A 47 -22.30 53.01 -16.48
N SER A 48 -21.20 52.64 -17.15
CA SER A 48 -19.80 52.46 -16.72
C SER A 48 -19.12 53.67 -16.04
N PRO A 49 -17.93 53.46 -15.45
CA PRO A 49 -16.71 53.67 -16.24
C PRO A 49 -15.70 52.51 -16.16
N VAL A 50 -14.94 52.38 -17.26
CA VAL A 50 -13.87 51.42 -17.51
C VAL A 50 -12.67 51.72 -16.61
N THR A 51 -12.30 50.78 -15.73
CA THR A 51 -11.00 50.78 -15.06
C THR A 51 -10.12 49.74 -15.74
N THR A 52 -9.21 50.22 -16.59
CA THR A 52 -8.19 49.43 -17.28
C THR A 52 -7.15 48.96 -16.26
N ALA A 53 -7.33 47.77 -15.69
CA ALA A 53 -6.29 47.10 -14.91
C ALA A 53 -5.50 46.16 -15.83
N SER A 54 -4.26 46.55 -16.15
CA SER A 54 -3.29 45.73 -16.87
C SER A 54 -3.05 44.41 -16.13
N SER A 55 -3.53 43.32 -16.70
CA SER A 55 -3.24 41.96 -16.24
C SER A 55 -1.83 41.57 -16.69
N LEU A 56 -0.86 41.68 -15.78
CA LEU A 56 0.43 41.02 -15.93
C LEU A 56 0.19 39.51 -15.83
N THR A 57 0.02 38.86 -16.97
CA THR A 57 0.02 37.40 -17.08
C THR A 57 1.46 36.94 -16.94
N ALA A 58 1.88 36.66 -15.70
CA ALA A 58 3.07 35.88 -15.43
C ALA A 58 2.80 34.43 -15.92
N SER A 59 3.22 34.12 -17.14
CA SER A 59 3.28 32.75 -17.64
C SER A 59 4.35 31.98 -16.85
N ALA A 60 3.93 31.35 -15.76
CA ALA A 60 4.74 30.38 -15.05
C ALA A 60 5.06 29.20 -16.00
N PRO A 61 6.33 28.77 -16.13
CA PRO A 61 6.66 27.62 -16.94
C PRO A 61 6.10 26.37 -16.25
N LYS A 62 4.98 25.84 -16.75
CA LYS A 62 4.55 24.48 -16.44
C LYS A 62 5.44 23.50 -17.21
N ASN A 63 6.65 23.27 -16.72
CA ASN A 63 7.37 22.04 -17.07
C ASN A 63 6.77 20.88 -16.27
N SER A 64 5.54 20.49 -16.62
CA SER A 64 4.89 19.31 -16.09
C SER A 64 5.32 18.10 -16.93
N GLN A 65 6.60 17.75 -16.87
CA GLN A 65 7.02 16.43 -17.33
C GLN A 65 6.35 15.42 -16.39
N SER A 66 5.30 14.74 -16.85
CA SER A 66 4.65 13.67 -16.08
C SER A 66 5.71 12.61 -15.80
N ALA A 67 6.11 12.49 -14.53
CA ALA A 67 7.04 11.45 -14.11
C ALA A 67 6.39 10.09 -14.39
N ILE A 68 7.15 9.18 -15.01
CA ILE A 68 6.68 7.80 -15.24
C ILE A 68 6.40 7.18 -13.86
N PRO A 69 5.16 6.71 -13.60
CA PRO A 69 4.80 6.20 -12.30
C PRO A 69 5.57 4.91 -11.99
N THR A 70 5.85 4.69 -10.70
CA THR A 70 6.41 3.43 -10.23
C THR A 70 5.27 2.49 -9.85
N ASN A 71 5.27 1.28 -10.40
CA ASN A 71 4.38 0.19 -10.02
C ASN A 71 5.16 -0.86 -9.24
N PHE A 72 4.46 -1.65 -8.44
CA PHE A 72 5.03 -2.78 -7.72
C PHE A 72 4.30 -4.04 -8.12
N ASN A 73 5.08 -5.07 -8.47
CA ASN A 73 4.57 -6.32 -8.96
C ASN A 73 4.97 -7.46 -8.03
N CYS A 74 4.05 -8.41 -7.87
CA CYS A 74 4.37 -9.68 -7.25
C CYS A 74 4.87 -10.65 -8.32
N VAL A 75 6.04 -11.24 -8.10
CA VAL A 75 6.65 -12.21 -9.01
C VAL A 75 7.02 -13.49 -8.26
N GLN A 76 6.84 -14.63 -8.92
CA GLN A 76 7.30 -15.91 -8.39
C GLN A 76 8.82 -16.04 -8.59
N GLN A 77 9.50 -16.55 -7.57
CA GLN A 77 10.94 -16.86 -7.58
C GLN A 77 11.15 -18.33 -7.19
N SER A 78 12.37 -18.84 -7.37
CA SER A 78 12.72 -20.24 -7.07
C SER A 78 12.36 -20.67 -5.65
N ASN A 79 12.44 -19.76 -4.67
CA ASN A 79 12.21 -20.05 -3.25
C ASN A 79 11.08 -19.20 -2.63
N GLY A 80 10.04 -18.87 -3.39
CA GLY A 80 8.85 -18.18 -2.88
C GLY A 80 8.39 -17.05 -3.79
N TRP A 81 7.92 -15.97 -3.18
CA TRP A 81 7.38 -14.82 -3.91
C TRP A 81 8.13 -13.55 -3.56
N ALA A 82 8.15 -12.58 -4.48
CA ALA A 82 8.87 -11.33 -4.28
C ALA A 82 8.09 -10.13 -4.80
N THR A 83 8.23 -9.01 -4.09
CA THR A 83 7.76 -7.71 -4.55
C THR A 83 8.91 -6.97 -5.23
N VAL A 84 8.74 -6.65 -6.51
CA VAL A 84 9.69 -5.87 -7.32
C VAL A 84 9.07 -4.54 -7.71
N ALA A 85 9.89 -3.48 -7.85
CA ALA A 85 9.42 -2.21 -8.42
C ALA A 85 9.68 -2.18 -9.93
N GLN A 86 8.83 -1.45 -10.64
CA GLN A 86 8.94 -1.21 -12.06
C GLN A 86 8.64 0.25 -12.36
N ARG A 87 9.51 0.90 -13.14
CA ARG A 87 9.30 2.26 -13.65
C ARG A 87 9.57 2.27 -15.15
N GLY A 88 8.51 2.39 -15.94
CA GLY A 88 8.61 2.18 -17.39
C GLY A 88 9.11 0.77 -17.70
N ASN A 89 10.21 0.68 -18.44
CA ASN A 89 10.84 -0.60 -18.79
C ASN A 89 11.88 -1.07 -17.76
N ALA A 90 12.24 -0.23 -16.78
CA ALA A 90 13.18 -0.61 -15.73
C ALA A 90 12.46 -1.42 -14.65
N VAL A 91 12.98 -2.60 -14.33
CA VAL A 91 12.52 -3.48 -13.24
C VAL A 91 13.64 -3.60 -12.22
N SER A 92 13.29 -3.68 -10.93
CA SER A 92 14.27 -3.84 -9.86
C SER A 92 15.14 -5.07 -10.10
N GLN A 93 16.47 -4.89 -10.10
CA GLN A 93 17.44 -5.98 -10.20
C GLN A 93 17.41 -6.87 -8.93
N ASN A 94 17.19 -6.24 -7.78
CA ASN A 94 16.97 -6.93 -6.51
C ASN A 94 15.53 -6.72 -6.04
N PRO A 95 14.84 -7.75 -5.55
CA PRO A 95 13.51 -7.57 -4.97
C PRO A 95 13.55 -6.66 -3.74
N LEU A 96 12.46 -5.96 -3.50
CA LEU A 96 12.31 -5.10 -2.32
C LEU A 96 11.92 -5.91 -1.08
N LEU A 97 11.08 -6.93 -1.29
CA LEU A 97 10.57 -7.82 -0.24
C LEU A 97 10.48 -9.25 -0.79
N THR A 98 10.76 -10.24 0.06
CA THR A 98 10.54 -11.66 -0.21
C THR A 98 9.56 -12.26 0.78
N TRP A 99 8.75 -13.19 0.30
CA TRP A 99 7.64 -13.79 1.01
C TRP A 99 7.79 -15.30 1.00
N ASN A 100 8.00 -15.87 2.19
CA ASN A 100 8.16 -17.30 2.41
C ASN A 100 7.48 -17.83 3.69
N SER A 101 7.09 -16.95 4.62
CA SER A 101 6.44 -17.38 5.86
C SER A 101 4.99 -17.77 5.63
N THR A 102 4.61 -18.92 6.17
CA THR A 102 3.25 -19.50 6.17
C THR A 102 2.53 -19.29 7.50
N GLU A 103 3.10 -18.57 8.46
CA GLU A 103 2.57 -18.46 9.83
C GLU A 103 1.24 -17.71 9.95
N PHE A 104 0.80 -17.03 8.89
CA PHE A 104 -0.41 -16.23 8.86
C PHE A 104 -1.65 -17.03 8.40
N GLY A 105 -1.51 -18.36 8.25
CA GLY A 105 -2.59 -19.25 7.82
C GLY A 105 -2.87 -19.19 6.31
N ASP A 106 -3.85 -19.98 5.89
CA ASP A 106 -4.13 -20.21 4.47
C ASP A 106 -4.74 -18.99 3.76
N GLU A 107 -5.34 -18.06 4.50
CA GLU A 107 -5.84 -16.78 3.95
C GLU A 107 -4.72 -15.80 3.61
N TRP A 108 -3.53 -15.98 4.21
CA TRP A 108 -2.39 -15.09 4.08
C TRP A 108 -1.14 -15.86 3.68
N THR A 109 -1.27 -16.66 2.62
CA THR A 109 -0.14 -17.35 1.99
C THR A 109 0.95 -16.36 1.54
N PRO A 110 2.20 -16.83 1.35
CA PRO A 110 3.26 -15.98 0.80
C PRO A 110 2.89 -15.26 -0.50
N GLU A 111 2.17 -15.94 -1.39
CA GLU A 111 1.66 -15.36 -2.63
C GLU A 111 0.66 -14.24 -2.35
N GLN A 112 -0.35 -14.52 -1.52
CA GLN A 112 -1.41 -13.56 -1.22
C GLN A 112 -0.88 -12.29 -0.56
N ARG A 113 0.11 -12.45 0.33
CA ARG A 113 0.80 -11.32 0.97
C ARG A 113 1.61 -10.52 -0.05
N CYS A 114 2.34 -11.20 -0.93
CA CYS A 114 3.09 -10.56 -2.00
C CYS A 114 2.18 -9.74 -2.93
N GLN A 115 1.07 -10.33 -3.39
CA GLN A 115 0.08 -9.64 -4.24
C GLN A 115 -0.52 -8.43 -3.51
N THR A 116 -0.97 -8.62 -2.26
CA THR A 116 -1.60 -7.56 -1.47
C THR A 116 -0.65 -6.39 -1.23
N VAL A 117 0.59 -6.66 -0.85
CA VAL A 117 1.58 -5.61 -0.54
C VAL A 117 2.01 -4.87 -1.80
N SER A 118 2.22 -5.59 -2.91
CA SER A 118 2.54 -4.97 -4.21
C SER A 118 1.41 -4.05 -4.67
N LYS A 119 0.15 -4.49 -4.51
CA LYS A 119 -1.03 -3.67 -4.79
C LYS A 119 -1.08 -2.41 -3.92
N ARG A 120 -0.93 -2.55 -2.59
CA ARG A 120 -0.97 -1.40 -1.66
C ARG A 120 0.13 -0.38 -1.95
N LEU A 121 1.35 -0.84 -2.22
CA LEU A 121 2.45 0.05 -2.61
C LEU A 121 2.11 0.83 -3.88
N THR A 122 1.59 0.14 -4.91
CA THR A 122 1.17 0.77 -6.17
C THR A 122 0.05 1.79 -5.95
N GLU A 123 -0.95 1.47 -5.14
CA GLU A 123 -2.04 2.38 -4.78
C GLU A 123 -1.55 3.62 -4.05
N VAL A 124 -0.60 3.48 -3.12
CA VAL A 124 -0.03 4.62 -2.39
C VAL A 124 0.73 5.54 -3.34
N VAL A 125 1.51 5.00 -4.28
CA VAL A 125 2.21 5.80 -5.29
C VAL A 125 1.24 6.48 -6.24
N ALA A 126 0.20 5.78 -6.69
CA ALA A 126 -0.84 6.37 -7.53
C ALA A 126 -1.56 7.53 -6.82
N LYS A 127 -1.93 7.35 -5.54
CA LYS A 127 -2.52 8.41 -4.70
C LYS A 127 -1.58 9.59 -4.49
N ASN A 128 -0.28 9.36 -4.53
CA ASN A 128 0.76 10.41 -4.47
C ASN A 128 1.12 10.98 -5.86
N GLY A 129 0.21 10.89 -6.84
CA GLY A 129 0.41 11.44 -8.19
C GLY A 129 1.49 10.74 -9.00
N GLY A 130 1.73 9.45 -8.73
CA GLY A 130 2.77 8.64 -9.38
C GLY A 130 4.17 8.85 -8.80
N LYS A 131 4.33 9.68 -7.76
CA LYS A 131 5.64 10.05 -7.21
C LYS A 131 5.99 9.23 -5.98
N LEU A 132 7.28 8.93 -5.82
CA LEU A 132 7.82 8.30 -4.62
C LEU A 132 8.27 9.31 -3.56
N ALA A 133 8.51 10.56 -3.96
CA ALA A 133 8.94 11.61 -3.06
C ALA A 133 7.91 11.82 -1.93
N LYS A 134 8.42 12.00 -0.70
CA LYS A 134 7.63 12.19 0.52
C LYS A 134 6.80 10.97 0.95
N LEU A 135 7.12 9.78 0.44
CA LEU A 135 6.61 8.51 0.95
C LEU A 135 7.72 7.82 1.75
N ASP A 136 7.46 7.56 3.02
CA ASP A 136 8.42 6.90 3.91
C ASP A 136 7.84 5.57 4.42
N LEU A 137 8.64 4.50 4.34
CA LEU A 137 8.38 3.28 5.09
C LEU A 137 8.70 3.51 6.56
N THR A 138 7.80 3.05 7.43
CA THR A 138 7.99 3.06 8.88
C THR A 138 7.31 1.84 9.51
N THR A 139 7.47 1.71 10.83
CA THR A 139 6.86 0.65 11.63
C THR A 139 5.92 1.22 12.66
N GLY A 140 4.89 0.46 13.03
CA GLY A 140 3.95 0.87 14.06
C GLY A 140 3.13 -0.29 14.60
N LYS A 141 2.19 0.05 15.48
CA LYS A 141 1.24 -0.89 16.08
C LYS A 141 -0.15 -0.57 15.55
N VAL A 142 -0.84 -1.57 15.02
CA VAL A 142 -2.21 -1.45 14.49
C VAL A 142 -3.08 -2.54 15.12
N ASP A 143 -4.38 -2.24 15.27
CA ASP A 143 -5.37 -3.14 15.86
C ASP A 143 -4.98 -3.62 17.26
N ASN A 144 -5.06 -4.93 17.48
CA ASN A 144 -4.79 -5.60 18.75
C ASN A 144 -3.28 -5.65 19.09
N GLY A 145 -2.52 -4.61 18.73
CA GLY A 145 -1.08 -4.51 19.01
C GLY A 145 -0.18 -5.25 18.02
N TYR A 146 -0.67 -5.54 16.81
CA TYR A 146 0.15 -6.15 15.77
C TYR A 146 1.22 -5.17 15.28
N THR A 147 2.48 -5.62 15.21
CA THR A 147 3.56 -4.82 14.63
C THR A 147 3.47 -4.87 13.12
N VAL A 148 3.40 -3.71 12.47
CA VAL A 148 3.23 -3.59 11.01
C VAL A 148 4.33 -2.76 10.37
N ILE A 149 4.53 -2.94 9.07
CA ILE A 149 5.19 -1.97 8.18
C ILE A 149 4.09 -1.16 7.49
N CYS A 150 4.24 0.16 7.42
CA CYS A 150 3.32 1.07 6.74
C CYS A 150 4.07 2.09 5.88
N VAL A 151 3.35 2.79 4.99
CA VAL A 151 3.86 3.96 4.27
C VAL A 151 3.18 5.20 4.81
N VAL A 152 3.96 6.21 5.19
CA VAL A 152 3.45 7.50 5.63
C VAL A 152 3.82 8.61 4.66
N THR A 153 3.01 9.65 4.64
CA THR A 153 3.29 10.91 3.95
C THR A 153 3.82 11.98 4.91
N ALA A 154 4.41 13.05 4.38
CA ALA A 154 4.82 14.21 5.19
C ALA A 154 3.65 14.76 6.03
N GLY A 155 3.74 14.57 7.36
CA GLY A 155 2.71 14.97 8.33
C GLY A 155 2.00 13.80 9.01
N GLN A 156 2.05 12.60 8.45
CA GLN A 156 1.61 11.37 9.09
C GLN A 156 2.77 10.74 9.85
N LYS A 157 2.57 10.44 11.14
CA LYS A 157 3.63 9.91 12.03
C LYS A 157 3.39 8.47 12.49
N SER A 158 2.22 7.90 12.24
CA SER A 158 1.81 6.61 12.79
C SER A 158 1.20 5.70 11.74
N CYS A 159 1.35 4.40 11.95
CA CYS A 159 0.64 3.39 11.17
C CYS A 159 -0.82 3.27 11.62
N ASP A 160 -1.72 3.07 10.67
CA ASP A 160 -3.14 2.76 10.83
C ASP A 160 -3.58 1.72 9.79
N ARG A 161 -4.87 1.36 9.77
CA ARG A 161 -5.38 0.34 8.81
C ARG A 161 -5.32 0.81 7.36
N GLN A 162 -5.37 2.11 7.14
CA GLN A 162 -5.43 2.73 5.82
C GLN A 162 -4.04 2.82 5.17
N ASN A 163 -2.99 2.93 5.99
CA ASN A 163 -1.62 3.10 5.52
C ASN A 163 -0.70 1.89 5.78
N MET A 164 -1.16 0.87 6.50
CA MET A 164 -0.37 -0.36 6.69
C MET A 164 -0.20 -1.15 5.39
N LEU A 165 1.01 -1.63 5.16
CA LEU A 165 1.31 -2.56 4.07
C LEU A 165 1.08 -4.00 4.51
N PHE A 166 1.71 -4.41 5.61
CA PHE A 166 1.63 -5.78 6.13
C PHE A 166 2.05 -5.88 7.60
N THR A 167 1.56 -6.94 8.25
CA THR A 167 1.96 -7.34 9.61
C THR A 167 3.29 -8.09 9.57
N LEU A 168 4.19 -7.77 10.50
CA LEU A 168 5.45 -8.49 10.67
C LEU A 168 5.22 -9.87 11.25
N ASN A 169 6.08 -10.80 10.85
CA ASN A 169 6.09 -12.14 11.38
C ASN A 169 6.56 -12.14 12.86
N LYS A 170 6.29 -13.20 13.62
CA LYS A 170 6.55 -13.24 15.08
C LYS A 170 8.00 -12.88 15.40
N GLN A 171 8.97 -13.41 14.65
CA GLN A 171 10.39 -13.14 14.86
C GLN A 171 10.74 -11.67 14.55
N ASN A 172 10.31 -11.18 13.40
CA ASN A 172 10.60 -9.84 12.91
C ASN A 172 9.89 -8.75 13.73
N SER A 173 8.76 -9.08 14.35
CA SER A 173 8.00 -8.17 15.21
C SER A 173 8.72 -7.74 16.49
N GLN A 174 9.77 -8.47 16.89
CA GLN A 174 10.58 -8.18 18.08
C GLN A 174 11.56 -7.02 17.85
N THR A 175 12.05 -6.84 16.62
CA THR A 175 13.01 -5.78 16.27
C THR A 175 12.57 -4.98 15.03
N PRO A 176 11.38 -4.34 15.04
CA PRO A 176 10.79 -3.74 13.84
C PRO A 176 11.67 -2.70 13.15
N GLY A 177 12.43 -1.89 13.91
CA GLY A 177 13.37 -0.92 13.33
C GLY A 177 14.52 -1.59 12.57
N GLU A 178 15.04 -2.73 13.05
CA GLU A 178 16.06 -3.50 12.33
C GLU A 178 15.51 -4.10 11.04
N ILE A 179 14.21 -4.40 10.99
CA ILE A 179 13.57 -4.89 9.77
C ILE A 179 13.57 -3.83 8.67
N LEU A 180 13.36 -2.55 9.01
CA LEU A 180 13.49 -1.45 8.05
C LEU A 180 14.92 -1.37 7.46
N VAL A 181 15.94 -1.55 8.30
CA VAL A 181 17.34 -1.63 7.86
C VAL A 181 17.57 -2.82 6.93
N LYS A 182 17.05 -4.01 7.29
CA LYS A 182 17.16 -5.21 6.46
C LYS A 182 16.50 -5.04 5.09
N ILE A 183 15.29 -4.47 5.04
CA ILE A 183 14.60 -4.12 3.78
C ILE A 183 15.49 -3.22 2.92
N THR A 184 16.11 -2.22 3.53
CA THR A 184 16.99 -1.28 2.84
C THR A 184 18.24 -1.92 2.26
N ASN A 185 18.89 -2.79 3.03
CA ASN A 185 20.09 -3.49 2.59
C ASN A 185 19.76 -4.53 1.52
N PHE A 186 18.64 -5.24 1.68
CA PHE A 186 18.15 -6.20 0.70
C PHE A 186 17.84 -5.55 -0.66
N ALA A 187 17.11 -4.42 -0.66
CA ALA A 187 16.80 -3.66 -1.86
C ALA A 187 18.06 -3.15 -2.61
N LYS A 188 19.19 -2.98 -1.90
CA LYS A 188 20.49 -2.60 -2.49
C LYS A 188 21.27 -3.79 -3.07
N GLY A 189 20.81 -5.02 -2.87
CA GLY A 189 21.61 -6.22 -3.17
C GLY A 189 22.77 -6.44 -2.20
N ALA A 190 22.77 -5.77 -1.04
CA ALA A 190 23.71 -6.08 0.02
C ALA A 190 23.27 -7.37 0.72
N ALA A 191 24.21 -8.29 0.98
CA ALA A 191 23.92 -9.51 1.73
C ALA A 191 23.25 -9.15 3.08
N SER A 192 22.19 -9.88 3.44
CA SER A 192 21.39 -9.72 4.65
C SER A 192 22.15 -9.96 5.96
N ASN A 193 23.46 -10.16 5.88
CA ASN A 193 24.40 -10.28 6.98
C ASN A 193 24.52 -8.91 7.64
N SER A 194 23.62 -8.64 8.58
CA SER A 194 23.74 -7.69 9.69
C SER A 194 24.89 -6.71 9.51
N THR A 195 24.69 -5.70 8.66
CA THR A 195 25.55 -4.53 8.69
C THR A 195 25.22 -3.84 10.00
N THR A 196 25.95 -4.18 11.06
CA THR A 196 25.96 -3.41 12.30
C THR A 196 26.42 -2.01 11.89
N ALA A 197 25.50 -1.06 11.85
CA ALA A 197 25.91 0.33 11.79
C ALA A 197 26.69 0.59 13.08
N GLU A 198 28.00 0.82 12.98
CA GLU A 198 28.85 1.08 14.16
C GLU A 198 28.35 2.29 14.98
N SER A 199 27.53 3.15 14.37
CA SER A 199 26.87 4.27 15.04
C SER A 199 25.64 3.88 15.89
N GLY A 200 25.18 2.63 15.85
CA GLY A 200 23.97 2.18 16.56
C GLY A 200 22.65 2.82 16.06
N TYR A 201 22.68 3.56 14.94
CA TYR A 201 21.52 4.30 14.45
C TYR A 201 20.53 3.38 13.72
N ILE A 202 19.29 3.33 14.22
CA ILE A 202 18.17 2.63 13.60
C ILE A 202 17.17 3.67 13.06
N PRO A 203 17.06 3.84 11.72
CA PRO A 203 16.14 4.81 11.14
C PRO A 203 14.68 4.45 11.46
N GLN A 204 13.89 5.46 11.83
CA GLN A 204 12.45 5.32 12.05
C GLN A 204 11.65 5.46 10.75
N PHE A 205 12.20 6.19 9.78
CA PHE A 205 11.58 6.46 8.48
C PHE A 205 12.59 6.18 7.39
N ILE A 206 12.16 5.47 6.34
CA ILE A 206 12.99 5.13 5.20
C ILE A 206 12.30 5.61 3.92
N PRO A 207 12.88 6.60 3.21
CA PRO A 207 12.30 7.10 1.97
C PRO A 207 12.14 6.00 0.92
N LEU A 208 10.90 5.75 0.50
CA LEU A 208 10.56 4.74 -0.49
C LEU A 208 11.24 5.03 -1.83
N GLU A 209 11.39 6.31 -2.17
CA GLU A 209 12.14 6.77 -3.34
C GLU A 209 13.58 6.25 -3.35
N THR A 210 14.27 6.35 -2.21
CA THR A 210 15.66 5.89 -2.09
C THR A 210 15.75 4.38 -2.23
N LEU A 211 14.78 3.63 -1.68
CA LEU A 211 14.72 2.18 -1.80
C LEU A 211 14.53 1.74 -3.24
N VAL A 212 13.52 2.29 -3.91
CA VAL A 212 13.20 1.93 -5.29
C VAL A 212 14.34 2.31 -6.22
N ASN A 213 14.84 3.55 -6.16
CA ASN A 213 15.89 4.02 -7.07
C ASN A 213 17.17 3.20 -6.93
N ARG A 214 17.49 2.71 -5.72
CA ARG A 214 18.62 1.80 -5.50
C ARG A 214 18.39 0.41 -6.09
N SER A 215 17.15 -0.08 -6.07
CA SER A 215 16.80 -1.40 -6.60
C SER A 215 16.75 -1.47 -8.13
N LEU A 216 16.44 -0.36 -8.82
CA LEU A 216 16.29 -0.31 -10.29
C LEU A 216 17.62 -0.42 -11.06
N GLY A 217 18.77 -0.35 -10.38
CA GLY A 217 20.09 -0.41 -11.01
C GLY A 217 20.53 0.91 -11.64
N LYS A 218 21.84 1.06 -11.92
CA LYS A 218 22.42 2.30 -12.48
C LYS A 218 22.02 2.57 -13.94
N ASP A 219 21.54 1.56 -14.65
CA ASP A 219 21.21 1.65 -16.08
C ASP A 219 19.79 2.15 -16.36
N SER A 220 19.02 2.52 -15.32
CA SER A 220 17.63 2.95 -15.49
C SER A 220 17.47 4.34 -16.11
N GLY A 221 18.55 5.04 -16.48
CA GLY A 221 18.58 6.09 -17.51
C GLY A 221 17.40 7.06 -17.57
N PHE A 222 16.93 7.56 -16.41
CA PHE A 222 15.96 8.65 -16.29
C PHE A 222 16.57 9.77 -15.46
#